data_AF-A0AAU6WWR5-F1
#
_entry.id   AF-A0AAU6WWR5-F1
#
_cell.length_a   1.000
_cell.length_b   1.000
_cell.length_c   1.000
_cell.angle_alpha   90.00
_cell.angle_beta   90.00
_cell.angle_gamma   90.00
#
_symmetry.space_group_name_H-M   'P 1'
#
loop_
_entity.id
_entity.type
_entity.pdbx_description
1 polymer ?
#
loop_
_entity_poly.entity_id
_entity_poly.type
_entity_poly.pdbx_seq_one_letter_code
_entity_poly.pdbx_strand_id
1 'polypeptide(L)'
;MLKISEFLTSEPVEFASSNIFCNIALIIFTDLSPIKLLEQIKSIEAEMGRVNDSKISGGYTDRVIDIDIVNFNWLNFSSERLEIPHRKHIFEREFSKILLKDFI
;
A
#
# COMPACT_ATOMS: atom_id res chain seq x y z
N MET A 1 3.68 -7.71 18.24
CA MET A 1 3.98 -8.95 17.50
C MET A 1 3.71 -8.69 16.03
N LEU A 2 4.70 -8.87 15.16
CA LEU A 2 4.53 -8.73 13.70
C LEU A 2 3.60 -9.85 13.21
N LYS A 3 2.54 -9.50 12.46
CA LYS A 3 1.71 -10.47 11.73
C LYS A 3 1.87 -10.21 10.24
N ILE A 4 2.05 -11.26 9.46
CA ILE A 4 2.29 -11.19 8.01
C ILE A 4 1.32 -12.16 7.33
N SER A 5 0.79 -11.80 6.17
CA SER A 5 -0.04 -12.68 5.35
C SER A 5 0.82 -13.64 4.53
N GLU A 6 0.19 -14.62 3.91
CA GLU A 6 0.80 -15.29 2.76
C GLU A 6 0.96 -14.31 1.59
N PHE A 7 1.84 -14.65 0.65
CA PHE A 7 1.94 -13.94 -0.62
C PHE A 7 0.72 -14.23 -1.50
N LEU A 8 0.25 -13.21 -2.21
CA LEU A 8 -0.81 -13.32 -3.21
C LEU A 8 -0.36 -12.70 -4.53
N THR A 9 -0.35 -13.49 -5.59
CA THR A 9 -0.12 -12.98 -6.94
C THR A 9 -1.43 -12.55 -7.59
N SER A 10 -1.41 -11.45 -8.34
CA SER A 10 -2.56 -10.98 -9.11
C SER A 10 -2.16 -10.34 -10.43
N GLU A 11 -3.11 -10.31 -11.37
CA GLU A 11 -3.06 -9.42 -12.53
C GLU A 11 -2.99 -7.94 -12.08
N PRO A 12 -2.47 -7.03 -12.93
CA PRO A 12 -2.51 -5.60 -12.66
C PRO A 12 -3.95 -5.10 -12.54
N VAL A 13 -4.15 -4.13 -11.64
CA VAL A 13 -5.46 -3.52 -11.38
C VAL A 13 -5.40 -2.05 -11.80
N GLU A 14 -6.43 -1.58 -12.52
CA GLU A 14 -6.56 -0.20 -13.02
C GLU A 14 -5.58 0.22 -14.13
N PHE A 15 -4.72 -0.67 -14.63
CA PHE A 15 -3.90 -0.46 -15.82
C PHE A 15 -3.51 -1.80 -16.49
N ALA A 16 -3.01 -1.74 -17.73
CA ALA A 16 -2.54 -2.91 -18.45
C ALA A 16 -1.02 -3.09 -18.28
N SER A 17 -0.61 -4.30 -17.94
CA SER A 17 0.79 -4.72 -17.86
C SER A 17 0.90 -6.19 -18.26
N SER A 18 2.05 -6.59 -18.79
CA SER A 18 2.40 -8.01 -18.98
C SER A 18 2.94 -8.67 -17.71
N ASN A 19 3.16 -7.89 -16.66
CA ASN A 19 3.76 -8.36 -15.41
C ASN A 19 2.68 -8.76 -14.38
N ILE A 20 2.97 -9.80 -13.61
CA ILE A 20 2.17 -10.23 -12.46
C ILE A 20 2.68 -9.51 -11.21
N PHE A 21 1.75 -9.04 -10.38
CA PHE A 21 2.04 -8.37 -9.13
C PHE A 21 2.09 -9.38 -7.99
N CYS A 22 3.09 -9.25 -7.12
CA CYS A 22 3.18 -9.98 -5.86
C CYS A 22 2.76 -9.06 -4.72
N ASN A 23 1.75 -9.44 -3.96
CA ASN A 23 1.15 -8.64 -2.90
C ASN A 23 1.29 -9.36 -1.56
N ILE A 24 1.48 -8.60 -0.49
CA ILE A 24 1.53 -9.10 0.89
C ILE A 24 1.00 -8.02 1.85
N ALA A 25 0.39 -8.43 2.95
CA ALA A 25 -0.07 -7.55 4.02
C ALA A 25 0.66 -7.85 5.33
N LEU A 26 0.87 -6.82 6.15
CA LEU A 26 1.48 -6.95 7.46
C LEU A 26 0.88 -5.96 8.47
N ILE A 27 0.84 -6.38 9.75
CA ILE A 27 0.60 -5.48 10.89
C ILE A 27 1.93 -5.17 11.54
N ILE A 28 2.26 -3.88 11.61
CA ILE A 28 3.41 -3.35 12.34
C ILE A 28 2.97 -2.59 13.58
N PHE A 29 3.87 -2.48 14.55
CA PHE A 29 3.75 -1.58 15.68
C PHE A 29 4.73 -0.44 15.48
N THR A 30 4.29 0.79 15.68
CA THR A 30 5.11 1.98 15.49
C THR A 30 4.62 3.13 16.37
N ASP A 31 5.56 3.94 16.86
CA ASP A 31 5.29 5.18 17.59
C ASP A 31 5.26 6.40 16.64
N LEU A 32 5.43 6.17 15.33
CA LEU A 32 5.37 7.23 14.32
C LEU A 32 3.91 7.68 14.08
N SER A 33 3.74 8.98 13.87
CA SER A 33 2.47 9.50 13.34
C SER A 33 2.26 9.05 11.89
N PRO A 34 1.01 9.02 11.37
CA PRO A 34 0.73 8.55 10.01
C PRO A 34 1.56 9.24 8.92
N ILE A 35 1.77 10.56 9.04
CA ILE A 35 2.58 11.32 8.08
C ILE A 35 4.07 10.95 8.17
N LYS A 36 4.61 10.77 9.38
CA LYS A 36 6.00 10.32 9.56
C LYS A 36 6.20 8.89 9.05
N LEU A 37 5.22 8.01 9.26
CA LEU A 37 5.24 6.66 8.71
C LEU A 37 5.22 6.70 7.18
N LEU A 38 4.38 7.53 6.57
CA LEU A 38 4.33 7.71 5.12
C LEU A 38 5.69 8.20 4.58
N GLU A 39 6.34 9.14 5.27
CA GLU A 39 7.67 9.63 4.87
C GLU A 39 8.74 8.54 4.92
N GLN A 40 8.73 7.69 5.96
CA GLN A 40 9.63 6.54 6.04
C GLN A 40 9.37 5.53 4.93
N ILE A 41 8.09 5.22 4.67
CA ILE A 41 7.69 4.35 3.56
C ILE A 41 8.22 4.88 2.23
N LYS A 42 8.01 6.17 1.94
CA LYS A 42 8.47 6.80 0.69
C LYS A 42 10.01 6.78 0.57
N SER A 43 10.74 6.89 1.68
CA SER A 43 12.19 6.70 1.70
C SER A 43 12.58 5.29 1.28
N ILE A 44 11.94 4.26 1.85
CA ILE A 44 12.19 2.85 1.51
C ILE A 44 11.90 2.58 0.03
N GLU A 45 10.76 3.08 -0.48
CA GLU A 45 10.42 2.95 -1.89
C GLU A 45 11.50 3.57 -2.80
N ALA A 46 11.98 4.78 -2.44
CA ALA A 46 13.03 5.47 -3.17
C ALA A 46 14.38 4.72 -3.13
N GLU A 47 14.77 4.21 -1.97
CA GLU A 47 15.98 3.38 -1.79
C GLU A 47 15.93 2.09 -2.63
N MET A 48 14.72 1.53 -2.82
CA MET A 48 14.48 0.37 -3.68
C MET A 48 14.33 0.72 -5.18
N GLY A 49 14.51 1.99 -5.56
CA GLY A 49 14.55 2.43 -6.95
C GLY A 49 13.24 3.01 -7.48
N ARG A 50 12.22 3.20 -6.64
CA ARG A 50 11.00 3.93 -7.03
C ARG A 50 11.19 5.43 -6.82
N VAL A 51 11.64 6.10 -7.87
CA VAL A 51 11.94 7.55 -7.85
C VAL A 51 10.75 8.46 -8.18
N ASN A 52 9.71 7.95 -8.84
CA ASN A 52 8.54 8.74 -9.25
C ASN A 52 7.23 8.09 -8.78
N ASP A 53 6.32 8.89 -8.23
CA ASP A 53 4.97 8.46 -7.88
C ASP A 53 4.03 8.50 -9.09
N SER A 54 2.97 7.68 -9.05
CA SER A 54 1.98 7.55 -10.13
C SER A 54 1.30 8.86 -10.53
N LYS A 55 1.18 9.81 -9.58
CA LYS A 55 0.68 11.18 -9.84
C LYS A 55 1.58 11.95 -10.81
N ILE A 56 2.89 11.70 -10.79
CA ILE A 56 3.86 12.33 -11.69
C ILE A 56 3.83 11.66 -13.06
N SER A 57 3.65 10.33 -13.11
CA SER A 57 3.57 9.57 -14.37
C SER A 57 2.20 9.62 -15.05
N GLY A 58 1.19 10.26 -14.45
CA GLY A 58 -0.15 10.40 -15.03
C GLY A 58 -1.01 9.13 -15.00
N GLY A 59 -0.64 8.14 -14.18
CA GLY A 59 -1.32 6.84 -14.09
C GLY A 59 -0.52 5.78 -13.36
N TYR A 60 -1.14 4.61 -13.15
CA TYR A 60 -0.46 3.45 -12.57
C TYR A 60 0.53 2.84 -13.56
N THR A 61 1.66 2.40 -13.02
CA THR A 61 2.77 1.80 -13.77
C THR A 61 3.38 0.66 -12.98
N ASP A 62 4.13 -0.19 -13.68
CA ASP A 62 4.97 -1.18 -13.03
C ASP A 62 6.00 -0.50 -12.13
N ARG A 63 6.22 -1.08 -10.97
CA ARG A 63 7.12 -0.54 -9.95
C ARG A 63 7.76 -1.68 -9.16
N VAL A 64 8.99 -1.46 -8.72
CA VAL A 64 9.76 -2.45 -7.93
C VAL A 64 9.06 -2.74 -6.61
N ILE A 65 8.50 -1.72 -5.96
CA ILE A 65 7.75 -1.86 -4.73
C ILE A 65 6.70 -0.75 -4.57
N ASP A 66 5.62 -1.08 -3.87
CA ASP A 66 4.56 -0.17 -3.43
C ASP A 66 4.14 -0.54 -2.02
N ILE A 67 4.16 0.43 -1.12
CA ILE A 67 3.78 0.23 0.27
C ILE A 67 2.70 1.24 0.62
N ASP A 68 1.48 0.74 0.81
CA ASP A 68 0.33 1.54 1.18
C ASP A 68 -0.01 1.40 2.67
N ILE A 69 -0.29 2.52 3.33
CA ILE A 69 -0.92 2.51 4.65
C ILE A 69 -2.42 2.27 4.46
N VAL A 70 -2.87 1.04 4.68
CA VAL A 70 -4.29 0.69 4.49
C VAL A 70 -5.16 1.16 5.66
N ASN A 71 -4.69 0.91 6.89
CA ASN A 71 -5.41 1.25 8.12
C ASN A 71 -4.41 1.63 9.22
N PHE A 72 -4.85 2.41 10.20
CA PHE A 72 -4.05 2.85 11.33
C PHE A 72 -4.91 2.85 12.60
N ASN A 73 -5.00 1.69 13.27
CA ASN A 73 -5.88 1.49 14.43
C ASN A 73 -7.33 1.93 14.14
N TRP A 74 -7.88 2.84 14.95
CA TRP A 74 -9.22 3.41 14.81
C TRP A 74 -9.21 4.82 14.22
N LEU A 75 -8.08 5.22 13.63
CA LEU A 75 -7.88 6.57 13.14
C LEU A 75 -8.59 6.77 11.80
N ASN A 76 -9.51 7.72 11.77
CA ASN A 76 -9.96 8.34 10.52
C ASN A 76 -9.12 9.60 10.29
N PHE A 77 -8.32 9.61 9.24
CA PHE A 77 -7.42 10.71 8.91
C PHE A 77 -7.49 11.04 7.43
N SER A 78 -7.58 12.32 7.12
CA SER A 78 -7.58 12.80 5.74
C SER A 78 -6.73 14.05 5.63
N SER A 79 -5.88 14.07 4.62
CA SER A 79 -5.02 15.19 4.23
C SER A 79 -4.79 15.12 2.73
N GLU A 80 -4.17 16.16 2.15
CA GLU A 80 -3.79 16.15 0.74
C GLU A 80 -2.81 15.01 0.37
N ARG A 81 -2.06 14.52 1.36
CA ARG A 81 -1.00 13.50 1.17
C ARG A 81 -1.44 12.08 1.51
N LEU A 82 -2.42 11.92 2.40
CA LEU A 82 -2.75 10.62 3.00
C LEU A 82 -4.21 10.57 3.44
N GLU A 83 -4.86 9.47 3.08
CA GLU A 83 -6.21 9.10 3.51
C GLU A 83 -6.15 7.76 4.23
N ILE A 84 -6.67 7.72 5.47
CA ILE A 84 -6.79 6.52 6.28
C ILE A 84 -8.23 6.45 6.80
N PRO A 85 -8.93 5.31 6.61
CA PRO A 85 -8.44 4.12 5.91
C PRO A 85 -8.34 4.31 4.39
N HIS A 86 -7.46 3.56 3.74
CA HIS A 86 -7.31 3.59 2.29
C HIS A 86 -8.50 2.90 1.60
N ARG A 87 -9.48 3.69 1.18
CA ARG A 87 -10.79 3.20 0.69
C ARG A 87 -10.71 2.15 -0.42
N LYS A 88 -9.87 2.36 -1.45
CA LYS A 88 -9.77 1.38 -2.55
C LYS A 88 -9.30 0.00 -2.10
N HIS A 89 -8.37 -0.06 -1.15
CA HIS A 89 -7.86 -1.34 -0.62
C HIS A 89 -8.91 -2.07 0.21
N ILE A 90 -9.76 -1.34 0.93
CA ILE A 90 -10.82 -1.93 1.74
C ILE A 90 -12.04 -2.36 0.92
N PHE A 91 -12.42 -1.59 -0.11
CA PHE A 91 -13.70 -1.78 -0.78
C PHE A 91 -13.60 -2.28 -2.23
N GLU A 92 -12.56 -1.88 -2.98
CA GLU A 92 -12.53 -2.01 -4.44
C GLU A 92 -11.53 -3.07 -4.94
N ARG A 93 -10.36 -3.20 -4.29
CA ARG A 93 -9.27 -4.06 -4.75
C ARG A 93 -9.38 -5.46 -4.17
N GLU A 94 -9.81 -6.42 -4.99
CA GLU A 94 -10.00 -7.82 -4.56
C GLU A 94 -8.75 -8.46 -3.95
N PHE A 95 -7.57 -8.29 -4.58
CA PHE A 95 -6.32 -8.84 -4.04
C PHE A 95 -6.04 -8.34 -2.61
N SER A 96 -6.35 -7.06 -2.35
CA SER A 96 -6.13 -6.43 -1.05
C SER A 96 -7.14 -6.94 -0.03
N LYS A 97 -8.42 -7.03 -0.40
CA LYS A 97 -9.47 -7.60 0.48
C LYS A 97 -9.18 -9.05 0.89
N ILE A 98 -8.66 -9.86 -0.03
CA ILE A 98 -8.25 -11.25 0.28
C ILE A 98 -7.14 -11.24 1.34
N LEU A 99 -6.10 -10.43 1.14
CA LEU A 99 -4.97 -10.34 2.07
C LEU A 99 -5.35 -9.78 3.44
N LEU A 100 -6.27 -8.81 3.47
CA LEU A 100 -6.67 -8.09 4.68
C LEU A 100 -7.73 -8.81 5.52
N LYS A 101 -8.35 -9.87 4.99
CA LYS A 101 -9.45 -10.60 5.64
C LYS A 101 -9.15 -11.05 7.07
N ASP A 102 -7.89 -11.37 7.35
CA ASP A 102 -7.45 -11.84 8.67
C ASP A 102 -6.82 -10.72 9.54
N PHE A 103 -6.84 -9.48 9.04
CA PHE A 103 -6.20 -8.31 9.66
C PHE A 103 -7.20 -7.23 10.08
N ILE A 104 -8.36 -7.14 9.42
CA ILE A 104 -9.39 -6.10 9.62
C ILE A 104 -10.76 -6.76 9.83
#